data_AF-A0A7X1U773-F1
#
_entry.id   AF-A0A7X1U773-F1
#
_cell.length_a   1.000
_cell.length_b   1.000
_cell.length_c   1.000
_cell.angle_alpha   90.00
_cell.angle_beta   90.00
_cell.angle_gamma   90.00
#
_symmetry.space_group_name_H-M   'P 1'
#
loop_
_entity.id
_entity.type
_entity.pdbx_description
1 polymer ?
#
loop_
_entity_poly.entity_id
_entity_poly.type
_entity_poly.pdbx_seq_one_letter_code
_entity_poly.pdbx_strand_id
1 'polypeptide(L)'
;MTAGLCGLLGEISTWRYLLAACAFKFAWTFALPFLLSAISDYDRQGGKLVVLANLAICGGLAVGPSLAAWLLGDTLDFGLLLLASMAICALSFLAILPLAGNRR
;
A
#
# COMPACT_ATOMS: atom_id res chain seq x y z
N MET A 1 -0.41 6.32 -4.54
CA MET A 1 0.57 5.76 -3.59
C MET A 1 1.90 5.43 -4.29
N THR A 2 1.92 4.57 -5.31
CA THR A 2 3.12 4.29 -6.15
C THR A 2 3.78 5.52 -6.75
N ALA A 3 3.00 6.47 -7.29
CA ALA A 3 3.54 7.71 -7.85
C ALA A 3 4.30 8.60 -6.82
N GLY A 4 3.89 8.55 -5.55
CA GLY A 4 4.61 9.25 -4.47
C GLY A 4 5.96 8.60 -4.15
N LEU A 5 6.02 7.27 -4.15
CA LEU A 5 7.26 6.51 -3.98
C LEU A 5 8.24 6.74 -5.15
N CYS A 6 7.75 6.79 -6.40
CA CYS A 6 8.58 7.18 -7.55
C CYS A 6 9.22 8.56 -7.38
N GLY A 7 8.52 9.50 -6.74
CA GLY A 7 9.00 10.86 -6.49
C GLY A 7 10.21 10.94 -5.54
N LEU A 8 10.43 9.91 -4.72
CA LEU A 8 11.58 9.78 -3.81
C LEU A 8 12.83 9.16 -4.45
N LEU A 9 12.75 8.66 -5.68
CA LEU A 9 13.93 8.14 -6.39
C LEU A 9 14.79 9.32 -6.90
N GLY A 10 16.11 9.27 -6.62
CA GLY A 10 17.09 10.29 -7.01
C GLY A 10 17.40 11.30 -5.89
N GLU A 11 17.92 12.49 -6.24
CA GLU A 11 18.23 13.52 -5.23
C GLU A 11 16.96 14.01 -4.50
N ILE A 12 16.90 13.73 -3.20
CA ILE A 12 15.75 14.02 -2.35
C ILE A 12 15.86 15.46 -1.86
N SER A 13 15.21 16.38 -2.56
CA SER A 13 14.93 17.72 -2.03
C SER A 13 13.78 17.64 -1.01
N THR A 14 13.88 18.40 0.09
CA THR A 14 12.88 18.44 1.19
C THR A 14 11.45 18.64 0.68
N TRP A 15 11.28 19.43 -0.39
CA TRP A 15 9.98 19.70 -0.99
C TRP A 15 9.38 18.49 -1.72
N ARG A 16 10.20 17.72 -2.43
CA ARG A 16 9.78 16.47 -3.10
C ARG A 16 9.38 15.42 -2.07
N TYR A 17 10.14 15.31 -0.98
CA TYR A 17 9.80 14.42 0.12
C TYR A 17 8.45 14.79 0.74
N LEU A 18 8.24 16.07 1.05
CA LEU A 18 7.01 16.55 1.66
C LEU A 18 5.79 16.27 0.78
N LEU A 19 5.87 16.59 -0.52
CA LEU A 19 4.79 16.33 -1.48
C LEU A 19 4.50 14.84 -1.63
N ALA A 20 5.53 14.00 -1.73
CA ALA A 20 5.38 12.55 -1.82
C ALA A 20 4.75 11.96 -0.55
N ALA A 21 5.20 12.40 0.63
CA ALA A 21 4.65 11.97 1.91
C ALA A 21 3.19 12.42 2.08
N CYS A 22 2.86 13.64 1.69
CA CYS A 22 1.48 14.14 1.69
C CYS A 22 0.59 13.35 0.72
N ALA A 23 1.04 13.10 -0.51
CA ALA A 23 0.28 12.32 -1.49
C ALA A 23 0.11 10.86 -1.06
N PHE A 24 1.14 10.27 -0.44
CA PHE A 24 1.08 8.94 0.15
C PHE A 24 0.05 8.88 1.29
N LYS A 25 0.12 9.84 2.23
CA LYS A 25 -0.78 9.90 3.39
C LYS A 25 -2.22 10.15 2.97
N PHE A 26 -2.43 11.04 2.02
CA PHE A 26 -3.74 11.29 1.41
C PHE A 26 -4.31 10.01 0.79
N ALA A 27 -3.54 9.34 -0.08
CA ALA A 27 -3.98 8.11 -0.73
C ALA A 27 -4.30 7.01 0.29
N TRP A 28 -3.50 6.87 1.35
CA TRP A 28 -3.71 5.90 2.42
C TRP A 28 -5.04 6.14 3.17
N THR A 29 -5.35 7.39 3.52
CA THR A 29 -6.59 7.74 4.23
C THR A 29 -7.84 7.45 3.41
N PHE A 30 -7.80 7.62 2.09
CA PHE A 30 -8.93 7.30 1.21
C PHE A 30 -9.01 5.82 0.83
N ALA A 31 -7.88 5.12 0.73
CA ALA A 31 -7.86 3.70 0.34
C ALA A 31 -8.67 2.83 1.29
N LEU A 32 -8.54 3.05 2.61
CA LEU A 32 -9.25 2.28 3.65
C LEU A 32 -10.79 2.33 3.52
N PRO A 33 -11.45 3.50 3.57
CA PRO A 33 -12.91 3.58 3.48
C PRO A 33 -13.45 3.10 2.14
N PHE A 34 -12.77 3.36 1.02
CA PHE A 34 -13.20 2.84 -0.28
C PHE A 34 -13.06 1.32 -0.38
N LEU A 35 -11.99 0.75 0.16
CA LEU A 35 -11.79 -0.70 0.18
C LEU A 35 -12.84 -1.36 1.08
N LEU A 36 -13.09 -0.82 2.27
CA LEU A 36 -14.13 -1.29 3.19
C LEU A 36 -15.53 -1.20 2.56
N SER A 37 -15.84 -0.11 1.86
CA SER A 37 -17.11 0.05 1.12
C SER A 37 -17.26 -0.98 0.00
N ALA A 38 -16.21 -1.25 -0.77
CA ALA A 38 -16.26 -2.27 -1.81
C ALA A 38 -16.40 -3.69 -1.22
N ILE A 39 -15.75 -3.95 -0.10
CA ILE A 39 -15.80 -5.22 0.64
C ILE A 39 -17.19 -5.43 1.24
N SER A 40 -17.82 -4.40 1.82
CA SER A 40 -19.18 -4.50 2.35
C SER A 40 -20.23 -4.74 1.27
N ASP A 41 -20.07 -4.18 0.07
CA ASP A 41 -20.96 -4.46 -1.07
C ASP A 41 -20.91 -5.93 -1.51
N TYR A 42 -19.75 -6.58 -1.37
CA TYR A 42 -19.55 -8.00 -1.71
C TYR A 42 -19.82 -8.96 -0.53
N ASP A 43 -20.03 -8.44 0.67
CA ASP A 43 -20.18 -9.25 1.88
C ASP A 43 -21.59 -9.85 1.98
N ARG A 44 -21.83 -10.90 1.18
CA ARG A 44 -23.03 -11.74 1.26
C ARG A 44 -23.10 -12.59 2.54
N GLN A 45 -22.07 -12.59 3.40
CA GLN A 45 -21.95 -13.49 4.57
C GLN A 45 -21.80 -12.76 5.92
N GLY A 46 -22.28 -11.52 6.04
CA GLY A 46 -22.55 -10.89 7.33
C GLY A 46 -21.32 -10.45 8.14
N GLY A 47 -20.27 -9.92 7.50
CA GLY A 47 -19.18 -9.20 8.17
C GLY A 47 -17.80 -9.88 8.10
N LYS A 48 -17.73 -11.12 7.60
CA LYS A 48 -16.47 -11.90 7.53
C LYS A 48 -15.41 -11.24 6.66
N LEU A 49 -15.85 -10.61 5.57
CA LEU A 49 -14.96 -9.99 4.60
C LEU A 49 -14.30 -8.73 5.17
N VAL A 50 -15.04 -7.98 6.00
CA VAL A 50 -14.52 -6.84 6.77
C VAL A 50 -13.51 -7.28 7.84
N VAL A 51 -13.76 -8.40 8.52
CA VAL A 51 -12.81 -8.96 9.51
C VAL A 51 -11.49 -9.39 8.85
N LEU A 52 -11.57 -10.04 7.68
CA LEU A 52 -10.39 -10.43 6.89
C LEU A 52 -9.58 -9.20 6.44
N ALA A 53 -10.25 -8.10 6.08
CA ALA A 53 -9.58 -6.84 5.72
C ALA A 53 -8.80 -6.26 6.91
N ASN A 54 -9.43 -6.20 8.10
CA ASN A 54 -8.76 -5.74 9.32
C ASN A 54 -7.58 -6.64 9.71
N LEU A 55 -7.71 -7.96 9.54
CA LEU A 55 -6.61 -8.91 9.72
C LEU A 55 -5.44 -8.64 8.75
N ALA A 56 -5.73 -8.37 7.48
CA ALA A 56 -4.71 -8.05 6.50
C ALA A 56 -3.99 -6.72 6.81
N ILE A 57 -4.72 -5.71 7.31
CA ILE A 57 -4.13 -4.43 7.76
C ILE A 57 -3.19 -4.66 8.94
N CYS A 58 -3.67 -5.35 9.98
CA CYS A 58 -2.87 -5.66 11.17
C CYS A 58 -1.67 -6.55 10.83
N GLY A 59 -1.85 -7.55 9.97
CA GLY A 59 -0.78 -8.41 9.47
C GLY A 59 0.27 -7.62 8.69
N GLY A 60 -0.16 -6.71 7.81
CA GLY A 60 0.73 -5.80 7.09
C GLY A 60 1.52 -4.88 8.02
N LEU A 61 0.89 -4.35 9.08
CA LEU A 61 1.54 -3.50 10.08
C LEU A 61 2.54 -4.27 10.95
N ALA A 62 2.27 -5.54 11.26
CA ALA A 62 3.16 -6.38 12.06
C ALA A 62 4.37 -6.89 11.26
N VAL A 63 4.13 -7.36 10.03
CA VAL A 63 5.17 -7.95 9.18
C VAL A 63 5.97 -6.87 8.44
N GLY A 64 5.37 -5.72 8.13
CA GLY A 64 5.97 -4.64 7.37
C GLY A 64 7.33 -4.15 7.90
N PRO A 65 7.47 -3.80 9.19
CA PRO A 65 8.73 -3.36 9.76
C PRO A 65 9.82 -4.44 9.73
N SER A 66 9.47 -5.70 9.99
CA SER A 66 10.40 -6.83 9.95
C SER A 66 10.90 -7.10 8.54
N LEU A 67 10.00 -7.07 7.55
CA LEU A 67 10.35 -7.17 6.13
C LEU A 67 11.24 -6.00 5.68
N ALA A 68 10.90 -4.78 6.10
CA ALA A 68 11.69 -3.59 5.81
C ALA A 68 13.09 -3.69 6.41
N ALA A 69 13.20 -4.05 7.69
CA ALA A 69 14.49 -4.22 8.37
C ALA A 69 15.34 -5.30 7.71
N TRP A 70 14.73 -6.43 7.32
CA TRP A 70 15.42 -7.49 6.58
C TRP A 70 15.91 -7.02 5.21
N LEU A 71 15.11 -6.20 4.50
CA LEU A 71 15.46 -5.68 3.18
C LEU A 71 16.50 -4.56 3.22
N LEU A 72 16.54 -3.75 4.30
CA LEU A 72 17.59 -2.76 4.52
C LEU A 72 18.95 -3.42 4.79
N GLY A 73 18.96 -4.60 5.43
CA GLY A 73 20.18 -5.33 5.76
C GLY A 73 21.25 -4.46 6.43
N ASP A 74 22.52 -4.82 6.25
CA ASP A 74 23.68 -4.02 6.69
C ASP A 74 24.03 -2.88 5.72
N THR A 75 23.47 -2.86 4.51
CA THR A 75 23.84 -1.91 3.44
C THR A 75 23.13 -0.57 3.54
N LEU A 76 22.09 -0.43 4.38
CA LEU A 76 21.29 0.81 4.54
C LEU A 76 20.74 1.36 3.21
N ASP A 77 20.60 0.50 2.20
CA ASP A 77 20.17 0.89 0.85
C ASP A 77 18.66 1.11 0.78
N PHE A 78 18.23 2.35 1.05
CA PHE A 78 16.83 2.77 0.98
C PHE A 78 16.22 2.63 -0.44
N GLY A 79 17.05 2.57 -1.48
CA GLY A 79 16.58 2.38 -2.86
C GLY A 79 15.89 1.04 -3.09
N LEU A 80 16.45 -0.04 -2.53
CA LEU A 80 15.89 -1.39 -2.61
C LEU A 80 14.55 -1.49 -1.85
N LEU A 81 14.48 -0.84 -0.70
CA LEU A 81 13.24 -0.73 0.10
C LEU A 81 12.13 0.01 -0.66
N LEU A 82 12.47 1.13 -1.30
CA LEU A 82 11.53 1.91 -2.11
C LEU A 82 11.04 1.11 -3.32
N LEU A 83 11.94 0.41 -4.02
CA LEU A 83 11.58 -0.40 -5.18
C LEU A 83 10.66 -1.57 -4.80
N ALA A 84 10.96 -2.27 -3.70
CA ALA A 84 10.12 -3.36 -3.20
C ALA A 84 8.74 -2.84 -2.77
N SER A 85 8.68 -1.69 -2.09
CA SER A 85 7.41 -1.06 -1.70
C SER A 85 6.58 -0.66 -2.93
N MET A 86 7.23 -0.13 -3.97
CA MET A 86 6.58 0.18 -5.26
C MET A 86 6.04 -1.07 -5.94
N ALA A 87 6.81 -2.16 -5.96
CA ALA A 87 6.40 -3.44 -6.56
C ALA A 87 5.17 -4.02 -5.85
N ILE A 88 5.15 -4.00 -4.52
CA ILE A 88 4.02 -4.49 -3.71
C ILE A 88 2.76 -3.66 -3.99
N CYS A 89 2.86 -2.32 -4.03
CA CYS A 89 1.71 -1.48 -4.36
C CYS A 89 1.23 -1.69 -5.81
N ALA A 90 2.14 -1.87 -6.77
CA ALA A 90 1.77 -2.15 -8.15
C ALA A 90 1.08 -3.51 -8.31
N LEU A 91 1.59 -4.56 -7.62
CA LEU A 91 0.95 -5.88 -7.57
C LEU A 91 -0.43 -5.82 -6.93
N SER A 92 -0.59 -5.07 -5.84
CA SER A 92 -1.90 -4.87 -5.19
C SER A 92 -2.90 -4.19 -6.13
N PHE A 93 -2.47 -3.17 -6.89
CA PHE A 93 -3.31 -2.53 -7.90
C PHE A 93 -3.69 -3.47 -9.05
N LEU A 94 -2.72 -4.26 -9.54
CA LEU A 94 -2.94 -5.30 -10.55
C LEU A 94 -3.91 -6.39 -10.08
N ALA A 95 -3.88 -6.76 -8.81
CA ALA A 95 -4.80 -7.74 -8.25
C ALA A 95 -6.24 -7.21 -8.13
N ILE A 96 -6.41 -5.89 -7.92
CA ILE A 96 -7.73 -5.23 -7.84
C ILE A 96 -8.34 -4.99 -9.23
N LEU A 97 -7.53 -4.77 -10.26
CA LEU A 97 -7.98 -4.56 -11.65
C LEU A 97 -8.95 -5.63 -12.19
N PRO A 98 -8.68 -6.94 -12.10
CA PRO A 98 -9.61 -7.98 -12.58
C PRO A 98 -10.88 -8.05 -11.73
N LEU A 99 -10.80 -7.78 -10.42
CA LEU A 99 -11.98 -7.65 -9.54
C LEU A 99 -12.87 -6.46 -9.95
N ALA A 100 -12.29 -5.35 -10.40
CA ALA A 100 -13.03 -4.22 -10.93
C ALA A 100 -13.61 -4.48 -12.33
N GLY A 101 -12.92 -5.28 -13.16
CA GLY A 101 -13.37 -5.68 -14.50
C GLY A 101 -14.54 -6.67 -14.49
N ASN A 102 -14.59 -7.57 -13.51
CA ASN A 102 -15.64 -8.58 -13.36
C ASN A 102 -16.95 -8.05 -12.72
N ARG A 103 -17.11 -6.71 -12.67
CA ARG A 103 -18.33 -5.99 -12.24
C ARG A 103 -19.30 -5.67 -13.39
N ARG A 104 -19.04 -6.16 -14.62
CA ARG A 104 -19.98 -6.04 -15.75
C ARG A 104 -20.75 -7.33 -15.98
#